data_AF-A0A522DDM0-F1
#
_entry.id   AF-A0A522DDM0-F1
#
_cell.length_a   1.000
_cell.length_b   1.000
_cell.length_c   1.000
_cell.angle_alpha   90.00
_cell.angle_beta   90.00
_cell.angle_gamma   90.00
#
_symmetry.space_group_name_H-M   'P 1'
#
loop_
_entity.id
_entity.type
_entity.pdbx_description
1 polymer ?
#
loop_
_entity_poly.entity_id
_entity_poly.type
_entity_poly.pdbx_seq_one_letter_code
_entity_poly.pdbx_strand_id
1 'polypeptide(L)'
;YSVVPRITGGEISPDMLIALGQVGKKYRLYTKITGGQRVDLFGARVDQLPHIWKELIAAGFESGHAYGKSLRTVKSCVGSTWCRYGVDDSVGLAVELENRYKGLRSPHKLKFAVSGCTRECAEAQGKDVGVIATENGWNLYVCGNGGMKPRHADLFATGLDKATLIKYIDRFLIFYVRSADRLQRTSVWMENMEGGLDYLKAVVIDDKLGLCGQLEQQMQYVIDTYQCEWKTTIENDEKLKRFRHFVNSEQSDDAIVFVEERGQVRPANDEERRHFKMVEVA
;
A
#
# COMPACT_ATOMS: atom_id res chain seq x y z
N TYR A 1 4.47 14.47 -10.37
CA TYR A 1 3.83 13.72 -9.28
C TYR A 1 3.46 12.32 -9.75
N SER A 2 3.19 11.43 -8.80
CA SER A 2 2.67 10.08 -9.03
C SER A 2 1.28 9.91 -8.43
N VAL A 3 0.44 9.19 -9.15
CA VAL A 3 -0.93 8.85 -8.80
C VAL A 3 -1.01 7.34 -8.76
N VAL A 4 -1.25 6.79 -7.58
CA VAL A 4 -1.28 5.34 -7.35
C VAL A 4 -2.59 5.02 -6.64
N PRO A 5 -3.64 4.66 -7.39
CA PRO A 5 -4.89 4.24 -6.81
C PRO A 5 -4.75 2.89 -6.10
N ARG A 6 -5.60 2.65 -5.11
CA ARG A 6 -5.69 1.37 -4.42
C ARG A 6 -6.34 0.34 -5.33
N ILE A 7 -5.69 -0.81 -5.47
CA ILE A 7 -6.25 -2.02 -6.08
C ILE A 7 -6.14 -3.09 -5.01
N THR A 8 -7.25 -3.31 -4.31
CA THR A 8 -7.28 -4.10 -3.09
C THR A 8 -7.11 -5.58 -3.41
N GLY A 9 -6.14 -6.24 -2.75
CA GLY A 9 -5.84 -7.66 -3.02
C GLY A 9 -5.33 -7.95 -4.45
N GLY A 10 -5.06 -6.92 -5.26
CA GLY A 10 -4.75 -7.05 -6.69
C GLY A 10 -5.98 -7.27 -7.59
N GLU A 11 -7.20 -7.15 -7.07
CA GLU A 11 -8.44 -7.39 -7.81
C GLU A 11 -8.95 -6.10 -8.47
N ILE A 12 -9.19 -6.16 -9.79
CA ILE A 12 -9.61 -5.01 -10.59
C ILE A 12 -10.60 -5.47 -11.67
N SER A 13 -11.71 -4.73 -11.83
CA SER A 13 -12.66 -5.00 -12.91
C SER A 13 -12.14 -4.49 -14.27
N PRO A 14 -12.63 -5.02 -15.40
CA PRO A 14 -12.30 -4.50 -16.72
C PRO A 14 -12.60 -2.99 -16.86
N ASP A 15 -13.72 -2.51 -16.31
CA ASP A 15 -14.10 -1.09 -16.38
C ASP A 15 -13.13 -0.20 -15.60
N MET A 16 -12.70 -0.64 -14.40
CA MET A 16 -11.70 0.06 -13.61
C MET A 16 -10.34 0.09 -14.35
N LEU A 17 -9.97 -1.00 -15.03
CA LEU A 17 -8.75 -1.06 -15.83
C LEU A 17 -8.83 -0.11 -17.04
N ILE A 18 -9.97 -0.04 -17.72
CA ILE A 18 -10.23 0.92 -18.80
C ILE A 18 -10.12 2.35 -18.28
N ALA A 19 -10.71 2.65 -17.12
CA ALA A 19 -10.63 3.98 -16.50
C ALA A 19 -9.18 4.40 -16.22
N LEU A 20 -8.33 3.50 -15.70
CA LEU A 20 -6.90 3.77 -15.53
C LEU A 20 -6.20 4.08 -16.86
N GLY A 21 -6.52 3.32 -17.91
CA GLY A 21 -5.99 3.55 -19.26
C GLY A 21 -6.43 4.90 -19.84
N GLN A 22 -7.71 5.27 -19.66
CA GLN A 22 -8.26 6.55 -20.09
C GLN A 22 -7.60 7.73 -19.37
N VAL A 23 -7.48 7.67 -18.05
CA VAL A 23 -6.78 8.69 -17.24
C VAL A 23 -5.30 8.76 -17.66
N GLY A 24 -4.61 7.63 -17.77
CA GLY A 24 -3.22 7.58 -18.21
C GLY A 24 -3.01 8.23 -19.58
N LYS A 25 -3.89 7.96 -20.54
CA LYS A 25 -3.86 8.57 -21.87
C LYS A 25 -4.17 10.07 -21.84
N LYS A 26 -5.25 10.47 -21.17
CA LYS A 26 -5.74 11.86 -21.09
C LYS A 26 -4.69 12.82 -20.52
N TYR A 27 -4.01 12.40 -19.47
CA TYR A 27 -3.01 13.22 -18.78
C TYR A 27 -1.56 12.91 -19.22
N ARG A 28 -1.39 12.09 -20.27
CA ARG A 28 -0.08 11.66 -20.82
C ARG A 28 0.86 11.15 -19.71
N LEU A 29 0.38 10.20 -18.90
CA LEU A 29 1.09 9.67 -17.75
C LEU A 29 1.88 8.40 -18.12
N TYR A 30 3.08 8.25 -17.59
CA TYR A 30 3.81 6.99 -17.62
C TYR A 30 3.09 5.97 -16.73
N THR A 31 2.87 4.76 -17.23
CA THR A 31 2.11 3.70 -16.57
C THR A 31 2.98 2.49 -16.29
N LYS A 32 2.88 1.92 -15.09
CA LYS A 32 3.69 0.77 -14.68
C LYS A 32 2.96 -0.16 -13.72
N ILE A 33 2.98 -1.45 -14.04
CA ILE A 33 2.55 -2.50 -13.11
C ILE A 33 3.62 -2.69 -12.02
N THR A 34 3.19 -2.72 -10.77
CA THR A 34 4.06 -2.88 -9.60
C THR A 34 4.05 -4.30 -9.05
N GLY A 35 5.10 -4.65 -8.29
CA GLY A 35 5.15 -5.92 -7.55
C GLY A 35 4.12 -6.06 -6.43
N GLY A 36 3.38 -4.99 -6.10
CA GLY A 36 2.26 -5.00 -5.16
C GLY A 36 0.90 -5.17 -5.82
N GLN A 37 0.85 -5.64 -7.07
CA GLN A 37 -0.37 -5.84 -7.87
C GLN A 37 -1.16 -4.54 -8.09
N ARG A 38 -0.45 -3.47 -8.47
CA ARG A 38 -1.06 -2.16 -8.77
C ARG A 38 -0.57 -1.58 -10.08
N VAL A 39 -1.28 -0.56 -10.56
CA VAL A 39 -0.86 0.30 -11.67
C VAL A 39 -0.49 1.66 -11.11
N ASP A 40 0.76 2.05 -11.29
CA ASP A 40 1.23 3.39 -10.96
C ASP A 40 1.15 4.29 -12.20
N LEU A 41 0.69 5.54 -12.00
CA LEU A 41 0.65 6.59 -13.01
C LEU A 41 1.61 7.71 -12.61
N PHE A 42 2.57 8.08 -13.48
CA PHE A 42 3.60 9.06 -13.18
C PHE A 42 3.61 10.20 -14.20
N GLY A 43 4.08 11.37 -13.77
CA GLY A 43 4.21 12.56 -14.63
C GLY A 43 3.07 13.56 -14.47
N ALA A 44 2.12 13.30 -13.56
CA ALA A 44 1.04 14.25 -13.27
C ALA A 44 1.62 15.56 -12.73
N ARG A 45 1.12 16.69 -13.20
CA ARG A 45 1.41 18.00 -12.59
C ARG A 45 0.55 18.22 -11.34
N VAL A 46 0.95 19.17 -10.50
CA VAL A 46 0.26 19.45 -9.23
C VAL A 46 -1.21 19.88 -9.46
N ASP A 47 -1.42 20.74 -10.46
CA ASP A 47 -2.73 21.27 -10.88
C ASP A 47 -3.66 20.20 -11.42
N GLN A 48 -3.11 19.14 -12.00
CA GLN A 48 -3.89 18.03 -12.55
C GLN A 48 -4.39 17.07 -11.46
N LEU A 49 -3.75 17.03 -10.29
CA LEU A 49 -4.04 16.01 -9.29
C LEU A 49 -5.52 15.98 -8.86
N PRO A 50 -6.18 17.11 -8.53
CA PRO A 50 -7.59 17.08 -8.17
C PRO A 50 -8.50 16.51 -9.28
N HIS A 51 -8.21 16.85 -10.54
CA HIS A 51 -8.98 16.36 -11.69
C HIS A 51 -8.79 14.87 -11.91
N ILE A 52 -7.53 14.40 -11.88
CA ILE A 52 -7.19 12.99 -11.97
C ILE A 52 -7.90 12.18 -10.86
N TRP A 53 -7.79 12.63 -9.61
CA TRP A 53 -8.41 11.91 -8.49
C TRP A 53 -9.94 11.97 -8.52
N LYS A 54 -10.55 13.03 -9.05
CA LYS A 54 -12.01 13.09 -9.25
C LYS A 54 -12.48 12.01 -10.23
N GLU A 55 -11.76 11.82 -11.34
CA GLU A 55 -12.06 10.76 -12.32
C GLU A 55 -11.84 9.36 -11.73
N LEU A 56 -10.73 9.16 -11.01
CA LEU A 56 -10.43 7.87 -10.38
C LEU A 56 -11.44 7.50 -9.28
N ILE A 57 -11.84 8.46 -8.44
CA ILE A 57 -12.85 8.23 -7.39
C ILE A 57 -14.21 7.94 -8.03
N ALA A 58 -14.58 8.63 -9.10
CA ALA A 58 -15.82 8.33 -9.84
C ALA A 58 -15.81 6.91 -10.43
N ALA A 59 -14.64 6.38 -10.78
CA ALA A 59 -14.44 4.99 -11.20
C ALA A 59 -14.31 4.00 -10.03
N GLY A 60 -14.47 4.43 -8.78
CA GLY A 60 -14.46 3.56 -7.60
C GLY A 60 -13.10 3.38 -6.92
N PHE A 61 -12.07 4.13 -7.31
CA PHE A 61 -10.75 4.04 -6.67
C PHE A 61 -10.63 4.88 -5.39
N GLU A 62 -9.76 4.42 -4.50
CA GLU A 62 -9.28 5.15 -3.32
C GLU A 62 -7.77 5.44 -3.42
N SER A 63 -7.23 6.25 -2.49
CA SER A 63 -5.78 6.43 -2.40
C SER A 63 -5.07 5.13 -2.02
N GLY A 64 -4.06 4.77 -2.81
CA GLY A 64 -3.19 3.62 -2.53
C GLY A 64 -2.11 3.89 -1.47
N HIS A 65 -2.01 5.11 -0.94
CA HIS A 65 -0.99 5.51 0.04
C HIS A 65 0.46 5.19 -0.38
N ALA A 66 0.78 5.30 -1.68
CA ALA A 66 2.06 4.86 -2.23
C ALA A 66 3.32 5.57 -1.70
N TYR A 67 3.20 6.62 -0.89
CA TYR A 67 4.32 7.26 -0.17
C TYR A 67 4.08 7.38 1.34
N GLY A 68 2.91 6.94 1.84
CA GLY A 68 2.51 7.05 3.24
C GLY A 68 3.35 6.20 4.20
N LYS A 69 3.49 6.74 5.42
CA LYS A 69 3.77 6.04 6.69
C LYS A 69 2.69 5.03 7.07
N SER A 70 2.40 4.02 6.23
CA SER A 70 1.17 3.23 6.37
C SER A 70 1.22 1.87 5.66
N LEU A 71 0.13 1.11 5.75
CA LEU A 71 -0.11 -0.02 4.85
C LEU A 71 -0.06 0.46 3.39
N ARG A 72 0.85 -0.18 2.63
CA ARG A 72 0.99 0.02 1.20
C ARG A 72 0.06 -0.89 0.46
N THR A 73 0.26 -2.21 0.51
CA THR A 73 -0.42 -3.22 -0.32
C THR A 73 -0.62 -4.49 0.48
N VAL A 74 -1.69 -5.24 0.19
CA VAL A 74 -1.82 -6.65 0.56
C VAL A 74 -1.79 -7.46 -0.73
N LYS A 75 -0.65 -8.10 -1.02
CA LYS A 75 -0.50 -8.92 -2.23
C LYS A 75 -1.18 -10.28 -2.02
N SER A 76 -1.93 -10.76 -3.00
CA SER A 76 -2.57 -12.08 -2.93
C SER A 76 -2.16 -12.96 -4.11
N CYS A 77 -2.30 -14.28 -3.98
CA CYS A 77 -2.49 -15.13 -5.16
C CYS A 77 -3.99 -15.33 -5.40
N VAL A 78 -4.34 -15.92 -6.54
CA VAL A 78 -5.74 -16.13 -6.93
C VAL A 78 -6.52 -17.13 -6.06
N GLY A 79 -5.87 -17.74 -5.06
CA GLY A 79 -6.52 -18.57 -4.03
C GLY A 79 -7.22 -19.82 -4.56
N SER A 80 -8.04 -20.43 -3.70
CA SER A 80 -8.93 -21.55 -4.07
C SER A 80 -10.00 -21.16 -5.10
N THR A 81 -10.27 -19.86 -5.26
CA THR A 81 -11.22 -19.32 -6.24
C THR A 81 -10.85 -19.66 -7.69
N TRP A 82 -9.55 -19.75 -8.01
CA TRP A 82 -9.08 -20.03 -9.37
C TRP A 82 -7.93 -21.04 -9.46
N CYS A 83 -7.10 -21.16 -8.43
CA CYS A 83 -5.95 -22.05 -8.46
C CYS A 83 -6.35 -23.45 -8.01
N ARG A 84 -6.07 -24.47 -8.83
CA ARG A 84 -6.29 -25.88 -8.48
C ARG A 84 -5.55 -26.36 -7.22
N TYR A 85 -4.55 -25.61 -6.77
CA TYR A 85 -3.76 -25.88 -5.56
C TYR A 85 -4.12 -24.96 -4.39
N GLY A 86 -5.08 -24.04 -4.59
CA GLY A 86 -5.54 -23.16 -3.53
C GLY A 86 -6.25 -23.97 -2.46
N VAL A 87 -5.74 -23.88 -1.24
CA VAL A 87 -6.32 -24.50 -0.04
C VAL A 87 -7.44 -23.64 0.51
N ASP A 88 -7.27 -22.31 0.51
CA ASP A 88 -8.28 -21.37 1.00
C ASP A 88 -8.30 -20.06 0.16
N ASP A 89 -9.32 -19.22 0.39
CA ASP A 89 -9.55 -17.97 -0.31
C ASP A 89 -8.59 -16.87 0.15
N SER A 90 -7.41 -16.83 -0.49
CA SER A 90 -6.44 -15.77 -0.23
C SER A 90 -6.85 -14.41 -0.78
N VAL A 91 -7.71 -14.34 -1.80
CA VAL A 91 -8.11 -13.07 -2.40
C VAL A 91 -9.07 -12.36 -1.46
N GLY A 92 -10.13 -13.04 -1.03
CA GLY A 92 -11.10 -12.49 -0.08
C GLY A 92 -10.45 -12.06 1.22
N LEU A 93 -9.55 -12.88 1.78
CA LEU A 93 -8.82 -12.49 2.99
C LEU A 93 -7.87 -11.31 2.74
N ALA A 94 -7.18 -11.24 1.61
CA ALA A 94 -6.34 -10.08 1.29
C ALA A 94 -7.16 -8.79 1.16
N VAL A 95 -8.35 -8.87 0.55
CA VAL A 95 -9.30 -7.76 0.43
C VAL A 95 -9.78 -7.29 1.80
N GLU A 96 -10.13 -8.22 2.68
CA GLU A 96 -10.56 -7.94 4.05
C GLU A 96 -9.45 -7.25 4.85
N LEU A 97 -8.23 -7.80 4.85
CA LEU A 97 -7.09 -7.21 5.55
C LEU A 97 -6.73 -5.83 4.98
N GLU A 98 -6.71 -5.65 3.67
CA GLU A 98 -6.35 -4.36 3.07
C GLU A 98 -7.37 -3.27 3.43
N ASN A 99 -8.66 -3.59 3.39
CA ASN A 99 -9.71 -2.65 3.77
C ASN A 99 -9.74 -2.37 5.27
N ARG A 100 -9.40 -3.35 6.11
CA ARG A 100 -9.30 -3.17 7.56
C ARG A 100 -8.18 -2.20 7.93
N TYR A 101 -6.98 -2.36 7.34
CA TYR A 101 -5.79 -1.63 7.79
C TYR A 101 -5.40 -0.43 6.91
N LYS A 102 -6.19 -0.07 5.88
CA LYS A 102 -5.86 1.04 4.97
C LYS A 102 -5.70 2.40 5.66
N GLY A 103 -6.36 2.61 6.79
CA GLY A 103 -6.26 3.83 7.60
C GLY A 103 -5.07 3.88 8.56
N LEU A 104 -4.38 2.76 8.79
CA LEU A 104 -3.32 2.69 9.79
C LEU A 104 -2.11 3.53 9.38
N ARG A 105 -1.73 4.46 10.24
CA ARG A 105 -0.43 5.14 10.19
C ARG A 105 0.55 4.44 11.12
N SER A 106 1.77 4.27 10.65
CA SER A 106 2.78 3.44 11.28
C SER A 106 4.17 4.06 11.20
N PRO A 107 5.10 3.69 12.11
CA PRO A 107 6.45 4.22 12.15
C PRO A 107 7.19 4.12 10.81
N HIS A 108 6.94 3.04 10.06
CA HIS A 108 7.37 2.89 8.68
C HIS A 108 6.29 2.25 7.78
N LYS A 109 6.53 2.21 6.46
CA LYS A 109 5.67 1.53 5.48
C LYS A 109 5.50 0.04 5.83
N LEU A 110 4.28 -0.47 5.69
CA LEU A 110 3.91 -1.87 5.89
C LEU A 110 3.48 -2.49 4.56
N LYS A 111 3.86 -3.74 4.31
CA LYS A 111 3.40 -4.57 3.21
C LYS A 111 2.92 -5.87 3.77
N PHE A 112 1.75 -6.34 3.33
CA PHE A 112 1.25 -7.67 3.70
C PHE A 112 1.17 -8.56 2.46
N ALA A 113 1.03 -9.86 2.68
CA ALA A 113 0.57 -10.75 1.62
C ALA A 113 -0.15 -11.98 2.17
N VAL A 114 -1.06 -12.51 1.36
CA VAL A 114 -1.88 -13.69 1.65
C VAL A 114 -1.68 -14.71 0.53
N SER A 115 -1.16 -15.88 0.86
CA SER A 115 -1.04 -17.01 -0.06
C SER A 115 -2.07 -18.08 0.28
N GLY A 116 -2.84 -18.52 -0.72
CA GLY A 116 -3.85 -19.56 -0.54
C GLY A 116 -3.28 -20.97 -0.40
N CYS A 117 -1.96 -21.15 -0.39
CA CYS A 117 -1.27 -22.41 -0.09
C CYS A 117 0.23 -22.18 0.14
N THR A 118 0.95 -23.22 0.54
CA THR A 118 2.41 -23.22 0.80
C THR A 118 3.29 -22.99 -0.43
N ARG A 119 2.73 -22.95 -1.65
CA ARG A 119 3.45 -22.55 -2.87
C ARG A 119 3.81 -21.06 -2.91
N GLU A 120 3.23 -20.27 -2.00
CA GLU A 120 3.78 -18.96 -1.64
C GLU A 120 3.80 -17.92 -2.78
N CYS A 121 2.92 -18.03 -3.78
CA CYS A 121 2.94 -17.13 -4.94
C CYS A 121 2.76 -15.63 -4.59
N ALA A 122 2.28 -15.30 -3.38
CA ALA A 122 2.15 -13.93 -2.91
C ALA A 122 3.41 -13.36 -2.22
N GLU A 123 4.46 -14.16 -2.00
CA GLU A 123 5.68 -13.77 -1.26
C GLU A 123 5.38 -13.31 0.18
N ALA A 124 4.39 -13.92 0.83
CA ALA A 124 3.99 -13.76 2.23
C ALA A 124 5.16 -13.74 3.22
N GLN A 125 6.12 -14.65 3.10
CA GLN A 125 7.27 -14.72 4.02
C GLN A 125 8.27 -13.59 3.78
N GLY A 126 8.11 -12.76 2.76
CA GLY A 126 8.93 -11.56 2.52
C GLY A 126 8.29 -10.25 3.02
N LYS A 127 7.11 -10.32 3.66
CA LYS A 127 6.29 -9.16 4.02
C LYS A 127 6.31 -8.89 5.53
N ASP A 128 5.93 -7.67 5.93
CA ASP A 128 5.85 -7.30 7.34
C ASP A 128 4.78 -8.14 8.08
N VAL A 129 3.71 -8.53 7.38
CA VAL A 129 2.72 -9.56 7.78
C VAL A 129 2.49 -10.51 6.60
N GLY A 130 2.77 -11.79 6.81
CA GLY A 130 2.53 -12.85 5.83
C GLY A 130 1.47 -13.81 6.34
N VAL A 131 0.54 -14.20 5.49
CA VAL A 131 -0.51 -15.17 5.82
C VAL A 131 -0.48 -16.28 4.78
N ILE A 132 -0.44 -17.54 5.22
CA ILE A 132 -0.39 -18.71 4.33
C ILE A 132 -1.44 -19.72 4.77
N ALA A 133 -2.33 -20.12 3.84
CA ALA A 133 -3.33 -21.15 4.10
C ALA A 133 -2.67 -22.53 4.21
N THR A 134 -3.20 -23.33 5.12
CA THR A 134 -2.89 -24.74 5.33
C THR A 134 -4.18 -25.52 5.53
N GLU A 135 -4.12 -26.84 5.49
CA GLU A 135 -5.29 -27.71 5.73
C GLU A 135 -5.88 -27.52 7.14
N ASN A 136 -5.08 -27.02 8.09
CA ASN A 136 -5.47 -26.83 9.48
C ASN A 136 -5.79 -25.37 9.83
N GLY A 137 -6.00 -24.50 8.84
CA GLY A 137 -6.22 -23.06 9.02
C GLY A 137 -5.03 -22.22 8.54
N TRP A 138 -4.83 -21.05 9.14
CA TRP A 138 -3.88 -20.06 8.65
C TRP A 138 -2.58 -20.01 9.47
N ASN A 139 -1.45 -19.98 8.77
CA ASN A 139 -0.16 -19.65 9.37
C ASN A 139 0.09 -18.15 9.23
N LEU A 140 0.42 -17.52 10.36
CA LEU A 140 0.78 -16.10 10.43
C LEU A 140 2.30 -15.99 10.56
N TYR A 141 2.90 -15.16 9.70
CA TYR A 141 4.31 -14.79 9.71
C TYR A 141 4.44 -13.29 9.92
N VAL A 142 5.46 -12.85 10.66
CA VAL A 142 5.65 -11.41 10.97
C VAL A 142 7.09 -10.96 10.77
N CYS A 143 7.27 -9.66 10.60
CA CYS A 143 8.57 -8.99 10.60
C CYS A 143 9.49 -9.33 9.40
N GLY A 144 8.94 -9.72 8.26
CA GLY A 144 9.70 -9.86 7.01
C GLY A 144 10.03 -8.52 6.35
N ASN A 145 11.00 -8.51 5.43
CA ASN A 145 11.46 -7.30 4.76
C ASN A 145 11.91 -7.54 3.31
N GLY A 146 11.11 -7.09 2.33
CA GLY A 146 11.55 -6.88 0.95
C GLY A 146 12.11 -5.48 0.70
N GLY A 147 13.37 -5.24 1.11
CA GLY A 147 14.08 -3.95 1.02
C GLY A 147 15.61 -4.10 0.98
N MET A 148 16.35 -3.04 1.35
CA MET A 148 17.83 -2.99 1.25
C MET A 148 18.55 -4.15 1.98
N LYS A 149 18.00 -4.59 3.11
CA LYS A 149 18.43 -5.79 3.83
C LYS A 149 17.27 -6.80 3.80
N PRO A 150 17.22 -7.71 2.80
CA PRO A 150 16.19 -8.73 2.72
C PRO A 150 16.16 -9.59 3.97
N ARG A 151 14.96 -9.90 4.46
CA ARG A 151 14.75 -10.75 5.65
C ARG A 151 13.46 -11.53 5.49
N HIS A 152 13.50 -12.84 5.77
CA HIS A 152 12.29 -13.64 5.87
C HIS A 152 11.54 -13.32 7.17
N ALA A 153 10.21 -13.33 7.09
CA ALA A 153 9.32 -13.22 8.24
C ALA A 153 9.40 -14.51 9.07
N ASP A 154 9.24 -14.39 10.38
CA ASP A 154 9.26 -15.53 11.29
C ASP A 154 7.86 -16.09 11.49
N LEU A 155 7.75 -17.41 11.65
CA LEU A 155 6.49 -18.08 11.94
C LEU A 155 5.98 -17.67 13.33
N PHE A 156 4.89 -16.91 13.33
CA PHE A 156 4.29 -16.35 14.53
C PHE A 156 3.33 -17.34 15.19
N ALA A 157 2.38 -17.86 14.43
CA ALA A 157 1.40 -18.85 14.90
C ALA A 157 0.86 -19.68 13.73
N THR A 158 0.35 -20.87 14.03
CA THR A 158 -0.11 -21.86 13.04
C THR A 158 -1.54 -22.28 13.30
N GLY A 159 -2.24 -22.73 12.27
CA GLY A 159 -3.57 -23.33 12.39
C GLY A 159 -4.62 -22.37 12.96
N LEU A 160 -4.49 -21.08 12.65
CA LEU A 160 -5.39 -20.06 13.16
C LEU A 160 -6.71 -20.08 12.38
N ASP A 161 -7.82 -19.95 13.10
CA ASP A 161 -9.07 -19.48 12.49
C ASP A 161 -8.95 -17.99 12.10
N LYS A 162 -9.83 -17.53 11.21
CA LYS A 162 -9.79 -16.15 10.69
C LYS A 162 -9.94 -15.09 11.79
N ALA A 163 -10.79 -15.32 12.79
CA ALA A 163 -11.04 -14.34 13.85
C ALA A 163 -9.80 -14.18 14.75
N THR A 164 -9.18 -15.30 15.14
CA THR A 164 -7.94 -15.30 15.93
C THR A 164 -6.77 -14.69 15.13
N LEU A 165 -6.66 -15.01 13.83
CA LEU A 165 -5.69 -14.40 12.93
C LEU A 165 -5.78 -12.88 12.92
N ILE A 166 -6.99 -12.33 12.72
CA ILE A 166 -7.21 -10.88 12.69
C ILE A 166 -6.87 -10.24 14.04
N LYS A 167 -7.28 -10.84 15.17
CA LYS A 167 -6.90 -10.35 16.51
C LYS A 167 -5.39 -10.26 16.69
N TYR A 168 -4.64 -11.28 16.28
CA TYR A 168 -3.18 -11.26 16.40
C TYR A 168 -2.55 -10.20 15.52
N ILE A 169 -3.07 -9.97 14.30
CA ILE A 169 -2.59 -8.90 13.43
C ILE A 169 -2.91 -7.52 14.05
N ASP A 170 -4.13 -7.29 14.55
CA ASP A 170 -4.52 -6.04 15.22
C ASP A 170 -3.55 -5.70 16.35
N ARG A 171 -3.34 -6.65 17.26
CA ARG A 171 -2.46 -6.53 18.43
C ARG A 171 -1.01 -6.28 18.01
N PHE A 172 -0.49 -7.07 17.07
CA PHE A 172 0.87 -6.92 16.53
C PHE A 172 1.09 -5.51 15.97
N LEU A 173 0.16 -5.03 15.13
CA LEU A 173 0.28 -3.74 14.47
C LEU A 173 0.23 -2.58 15.45
N ILE A 174 -0.72 -2.58 16.38
CA ILE A 174 -0.81 -1.49 17.37
C ILE A 174 0.37 -1.55 18.34
N PHE A 175 0.81 -2.74 18.74
CA PHE A 175 1.99 -2.86 19.60
C PHE A 175 3.26 -2.33 18.91
N TYR A 176 3.46 -2.66 17.63
CA TYR A 176 4.52 -2.08 16.81
C TYR A 176 4.40 -0.55 16.71
N VAL A 177 3.20 -0.02 16.45
CA VAL A 177 2.96 1.43 16.38
C VAL A 177 3.29 2.14 17.69
N ARG A 178 3.00 1.52 18.84
CA ARG A 178 3.25 2.10 20.17
C ARG A 178 4.71 2.03 20.62
N SER A 179 5.45 1.01 20.20
CA SER A 179 6.76 0.69 20.79
C SER A 179 7.95 0.89 19.86
N ALA A 180 7.74 1.01 18.54
CA ALA A 180 8.83 1.20 17.60
C ALA A 180 9.23 2.67 17.40
N ASP A 181 10.51 2.88 17.12
CA ASP A 181 11.06 4.19 16.81
C ASP A 181 10.58 4.73 15.47
N ARG A 182 10.62 6.05 15.32
CA ARG A 182 10.28 6.73 14.05
C ARG A 182 11.14 6.17 12.91
N LEU A 183 10.50 5.81 11.80
CA LEU A 183 11.14 5.23 10.61
C LEU A 183 11.76 3.84 10.80
N GLN A 184 11.52 3.16 11.92
CA GLN A 184 11.98 1.80 12.17
C GLN A 184 11.09 0.77 11.46
N ARG A 185 11.69 -0.23 10.79
CA ARG A 185 10.96 -1.36 10.19
C ARG A 185 10.57 -2.38 11.25
N THR A 186 9.47 -3.11 11.05
CA THR A 186 9.05 -4.22 11.91
C THR A 186 10.16 -5.25 12.14
N SER A 187 10.93 -5.57 11.10
CA SER A 187 12.10 -6.45 11.19
C SER A 187 13.14 -5.96 12.20
N VAL A 188 13.56 -4.70 12.07
CA VAL A 188 14.58 -4.08 12.95
C VAL A 188 14.04 -3.87 14.36
N TRP A 189 12.76 -3.52 14.46
CA TRP A 189 12.08 -3.37 15.74
C TRP A 189 12.04 -4.68 16.53
N MET A 190 11.70 -5.80 15.88
CA MET A 190 11.70 -7.11 16.54
C MET A 190 13.12 -7.59 16.86
N GLU A 191 14.10 -7.35 15.98
CA GLU A 191 15.51 -7.70 16.23
C GLU A 191 16.12 -6.95 17.43
N ASN A 192 15.69 -5.71 17.68
CA ASN A 192 16.15 -4.91 18.82
C ASN A 192 15.39 -5.20 20.12
N MET A 193 14.30 -5.98 20.05
CA MET A 193 13.46 -6.30 21.19
C MET A 193 14.11 -7.41 22.02
N GLU A 194 14.29 -7.20 23.33
CA GLU A 194 14.79 -8.24 24.23
C GLU A 194 13.82 -9.44 24.25
N GLY A 195 14.33 -10.63 24.00
CA GLY A 195 13.53 -11.85 23.82
C GLY A 195 12.87 -11.99 22.44
N GLY A 196 13.03 -10.99 21.55
CA GLY A 196 12.65 -11.05 20.14
C GLY A 196 11.25 -11.59 19.88
N LEU A 197 11.15 -12.60 19.01
CA LEU A 197 9.89 -13.21 18.62
C LEU A 197 9.14 -13.85 19.81
N ASP A 198 9.83 -14.48 20.75
CA ASP A 198 9.20 -15.17 21.88
C ASP A 198 8.55 -14.16 22.83
N TYR A 199 9.22 -13.04 23.08
CA TYR A 199 8.62 -11.95 23.84
C TYR A 199 7.41 -11.36 23.10
N LEU A 200 7.52 -11.15 21.79
CA LEU A 200 6.40 -10.65 20.99
C LEU A 200 5.18 -11.59 21.03
N LYS A 201 5.40 -12.91 20.96
CA LYS A 201 4.33 -13.91 21.16
C LYS A 201 3.71 -13.80 22.55
N ALA A 202 4.52 -13.70 23.60
CA ALA A 202 4.01 -13.55 24.96
C ALA A 202 3.14 -12.30 25.14
N VAL A 203 3.48 -11.18 24.48
CA VAL A 203 2.67 -9.95 24.54
C VAL A 203 1.36 -10.07 23.75
N VAL A 204 1.42 -10.61 22.52
CA VAL A 204 0.29 -10.58 21.57
C VAL A 204 -0.66 -11.77 21.73
N ILE A 205 -0.13 -12.94 22.11
CA ILE A 205 -0.89 -14.19 22.26
C ILE A 205 -1.30 -14.38 23.71
N ASP A 206 -0.31 -14.38 24.62
CA ASP A 206 -0.52 -14.73 26.04
C ASP A 206 -0.93 -13.52 26.90
N ASP A 207 -1.06 -12.34 26.28
CA ASP A 207 -1.39 -11.07 26.93
C ASP A 207 -0.53 -10.77 28.17
N LYS A 208 0.77 -11.08 28.10
CA LYS A 208 1.72 -10.93 29.22
C LYS A 208 1.73 -9.53 29.87
N LEU A 209 1.32 -8.50 29.12
CA LEU A 209 1.26 -7.11 29.59
C LEU A 209 -0.16 -6.64 29.95
N GLY A 210 -1.20 -7.45 29.74
CA GLY A 210 -2.60 -7.05 29.95
C GLY A 210 -3.07 -5.93 29.03
N LEU A 211 -2.52 -5.85 27.82
CA LEU A 211 -2.74 -4.76 26.86
C LEU A 211 -3.66 -5.16 25.70
N CYS A 212 -3.89 -6.45 25.46
CA CYS A 212 -4.55 -6.94 24.24
C CYS A 212 -5.89 -6.25 23.96
N GLY A 213 -6.75 -6.11 24.98
CA GLY A 213 -8.04 -5.43 24.83
C GLY A 213 -7.91 -3.96 24.40
N GLN A 214 -6.92 -3.24 24.92
CA GLN A 214 -6.66 -1.85 24.54
C GLN A 214 -6.08 -1.74 23.12
N LEU A 215 -5.23 -2.69 22.73
CA LEU A 215 -4.67 -2.75 21.38
C LEU A 215 -5.78 -2.98 20.34
N GLU A 216 -6.70 -3.91 20.61
CA GLU A 216 -7.86 -4.18 19.76
C GLU A 216 -8.80 -2.98 19.65
N GLN A 217 -9.12 -2.33 20.79
CA GLN A 217 -9.94 -1.10 20.79
C GLN A 217 -9.30 0.03 19.98
N GLN A 218 -7.99 0.22 20.08
CA GLN A 218 -7.30 1.25 19.29
C GLN A 218 -7.33 0.92 17.80
N MET A 219 -7.17 -0.35 17.41
CA MET A 219 -7.31 -0.74 16.01
C MET A 219 -8.73 -0.50 15.51
N GLN A 220 -9.75 -0.83 16.32
CA GLN A 220 -11.14 -0.58 15.97
C GLN A 220 -11.41 0.91 15.74
N TYR A 221 -10.87 1.78 16.60
CA TYR A 221 -10.95 3.22 16.38
C TYR A 221 -10.32 3.66 15.05
N VAL A 222 -9.17 3.10 14.66
CA VAL A 222 -8.51 3.40 13.37
C VAL A 222 -9.38 2.98 12.19
N ILE A 223 -10.08 1.84 12.31
CA ILE A 223 -10.99 1.33 11.28
C ILE A 223 -12.21 2.24 11.16
N ASP A 224 -12.86 2.56 12.27
CA ASP A 224 -14.10 3.33 12.32
C ASP A 224 -13.92 4.79 11.88
N THR A 225 -12.70 5.33 12.03
CA THR A 225 -12.40 6.73 11.70
C THR A 225 -11.74 6.92 10.33
N TYR A 226 -11.58 5.86 9.53
CA TYR A 226 -10.93 5.97 8.23
C TYR A 226 -11.69 6.89 7.26
N GLN A 227 -10.94 7.77 6.61
CA GLN A 227 -11.43 8.57 5.49
C GLN A 227 -10.38 8.60 4.37
N CYS A 228 -10.83 8.49 3.12
CA CYS A 228 -9.97 8.65 1.95
C CYS A 228 -9.58 10.12 1.78
N GLU A 229 -8.29 10.43 1.86
CA GLU A 229 -7.76 11.79 1.88
C GLU A 229 -8.07 12.55 0.59
N TRP A 230 -8.07 11.86 -0.55
CA TRP A 230 -8.41 12.48 -1.84
C TRP A 230 -9.88 12.79 -1.95
N LYS A 231 -10.76 11.94 -1.41
CA LYS A 231 -12.18 12.23 -1.33
C LYS A 231 -12.41 13.47 -0.45
N THR A 232 -11.84 13.49 0.75
CA THR A 232 -11.92 14.64 1.67
C THR A 232 -11.27 15.91 1.08
N THR A 233 -10.30 15.78 0.19
CA THR A 233 -9.64 16.92 -0.47
C THR A 233 -10.48 17.48 -1.60
N ILE A 234 -11.10 16.63 -2.42
CA ILE A 234 -11.93 17.03 -3.55
C ILE A 234 -13.25 17.67 -3.08
N GLU A 235 -13.77 17.25 -1.93
CA GLU A 235 -14.99 17.79 -1.32
C GLU A 235 -14.76 19.10 -0.53
N ASN A 236 -13.54 19.65 -0.54
CA ASN A 236 -13.18 20.83 0.26
C ASN A 236 -12.40 21.89 -0.55
N ASP A 237 -13.06 22.99 -0.87
CA ASP A 237 -12.51 24.08 -1.68
C ASP A 237 -11.24 24.72 -1.09
N GLU A 238 -11.14 24.82 0.25
CA GLU A 238 -9.93 25.33 0.90
C GLU A 238 -8.73 24.40 0.72
N LYS A 239 -8.94 23.08 0.73
CA LYS A 239 -7.88 22.11 0.48
C LYS A 239 -7.45 22.11 -0.99
N LEU A 240 -8.37 22.36 -1.92
CA LEU A 240 -8.09 22.44 -3.35
C LEU A 240 -7.11 23.57 -3.71
N LYS A 241 -7.11 24.68 -2.96
CA LYS A 241 -6.18 25.80 -3.17
C LYS A 241 -4.71 25.39 -3.11
N ARG A 242 -4.37 24.29 -2.41
CA ARG A 242 -3.00 23.77 -2.28
C ARG A 242 -2.46 23.15 -3.57
N PHE A 243 -3.32 22.90 -4.56
CA PHE A 243 -2.95 22.23 -5.80
C PHE A 243 -2.82 23.19 -6.98
N ARG A 244 -2.94 24.50 -6.77
CA ARG A 244 -2.67 25.50 -7.81
C ARG A 244 -1.17 25.67 -7.98
N HIS A 245 -0.73 25.82 -9.23
CA HIS A 245 0.69 26.02 -9.53
C HIS A 245 1.15 27.44 -9.16
N PHE A 246 0.36 28.46 -9.53
CA PHE A 246 0.54 29.83 -9.08
C PHE A 246 -0.70 30.30 -8.29
N VAL A 247 -0.49 31.07 -7.23
CA VAL A 247 -1.60 31.63 -6.41
C VAL A 247 -2.41 32.66 -7.22
N ASN A 248 -1.77 33.33 -8.18
CA ASN A 248 -2.30 34.46 -8.93
C ASN A 248 -2.43 34.22 -10.44
N SER A 249 -2.22 32.99 -10.93
CA SER A 249 -2.25 32.68 -12.36
C SER A 249 -2.71 31.25 -12.62
N GLU A 250 -3.46 31.05 -13.70
CA GLU A 250 -3.88 29.75 -14.23
C GLU A 250 -2.82 29.13 -15.17
N GLN A 251 -1.66 29.78 -15.34
CA GLN A 251 -0.58 29.29 -16.20
C GLN A 251 0.07 28.01 -15.66
N SER A 252 0.45 27.11 -16.57
CA SER A 252 1.20 25.90 -16.27
C SER A 252 2.71 26.17 -16.07
N ASP A 253 3.40 25.25 -15.39
CA ASP A 253 4.86 25.24 -15.34
C ASP A 253 5.44 24.78 -16.69
N ASP A 254 6.01 25.70 -17.46
CA ASP A 254 6.66 25.36 -18.73
C ASP A 254 8.07 24.78 -18.52
N ALA A 255 8.59 24.75 -17.29
CA ALA A 255 9.91 24.19 -17.00
C ALA A 255 9.96 22.64 -17.04
N ILE A 256 8.81 21.97 -17.01
CA ILE A 256 8.74 20.50 -17.01
C ILE A 256 8.64 19.98 -18.45
N VAL A 257 9.79 19.68 -19.04
CA VAL A 257 9.88 19.04 -20.35
C VAL A 257 9.79 17.52 -20.22
N PHE A 258 8.89 16.91 -20.97
CA PHE A 258 8.79 15.45 -21.11
C PHE A 258 9.29 15.01 -22.49
N VAL A 259 10.05 13.91 -22.51
CA VAL A 259 10.46 13.22 -23.74
C VAL A 259 9.87 11.83 -23.78
N GLU A 260 9.83 11.23 -24.97
CA GLU A 260 9.35 9.87 -25.16
C GLU A 260 10.51 8.88 -25.13
N GLU A 261 10.35 7.82 -24.33
CA GLU A 261 11.30 6.72 -24.25
C GLU A 261 10.54 5.41 -24.03
N ARG A 262 10.82 4.39 -24.86
CA ARG A 262 10.12 3.10 -24.85
C ARG A 262 8.59 3.25 -24.98
N GLY A 263 8.13 4.19 -25.81
CA GLY A 263 6.71 4.42 -26.07
C GLY A 263 5.93 5.05 -24.90
N GLN A 264 6.62 5.62 -23.91
CA GLN A 264 6.01 6.32 -22.78
C GLN A 264 6.77 7.60 -22.46
N VAL A 265 6.15 8.50 -21.69
CA VAL A 265 6.83 9.73 -21.27
C VAL A 265 7.81 9.51 -20.13
N ARG A 266 8.88 10.31 -20.11
CA ARG A 266 9.72 10.52 -18.94
C ARG A 266 10.15 11.99 -18.84
N PRO A 267 10.53 12.50 -17.66
CA PRO A 267 11.18 13.80 -17.56
C PRO A 267 12.44 13.84 -18.43
N ALA A 268 12.65 14.96 -19.13
CA ALA A 268 13.88 15.22 -19.85
C ALA A 268 15.07 15.28 -18.86
N ASN A 269 16.20 14.70 -19.26
CA ASN A 269 17.46 14.82 -18.54
C ASN A 269 18.09 16.21 -18.76
N ASP A 270 19.21 16.50 -18.10
CA ASP A 270 19.84 17.84 -18.15
C ASP A 270 20.40 18.21 -19.53
N GLU A 271 20.78 17.22 -20.36
CA GLU A 271 21.25 17.46 -21.73
C GLU A 271 20.08 17.79 -22.67
N GLU A 272 19.02 17.00 -22.60
CA GLU A 272 17.79 17.19 -23.37
C GLU A 272 17.15 18.54 -23.03
N ARG A 273 17.07 18.91 -21.75
CA ARG A 273 16.55 20.22 -21.33
C ARG A 273 17.37 21.38 -21.91
N ARG A 274 18.70 21.26 -21.96
CA ARG A 274 19.56 22.27 -22.57
C ARG A 274 19.30 22.39 -24.06
N HIS A 275 19.11 21.27 -24.75
CA HIS A 275 18.76 21.26 -26.17
C HIS A 275 17.43 21.97 -26.44
N PHE A 276 16.36 21.66 -25.69
CA PHE A 276 15.06 22.32 -25.87
C PHE A 276 15.09 23.82 -25.57
N LYS A 277 15.84 24.24 -24.53
CA LYS A 277 16.02 25.67 -24.23
C LYS A 277 16.77 26.45 -25.32
N MET A 278 17.69 25.82 -26.05
CA MET A 278 18.40 26.48 -27.15
C MET A 278 17.52 26.63 -28.40
N VAL A 279 16.55 25.73 -28.60
CA VAL A 279 15.62 25.77 -29.75
C VAL A 279 14.50 26.80 -29.54
N GLU A 280 14.07 27.07 -28.30
CA GLU A 280 13.07 28.11 -28.01
C GLU A 280 13.61 29.56 -28.10
N VAL A 281 14.93 29.74 -28.05
CA VAL A 281 15.59 31.06 -28.05
C VAL A 281 16.15 31.45 -29.43
N ALA A 282 16.08 30.53 -30.41
CA ALA A 282 16.50 30.73 -31.81
C ALA A 282 15.29 31.01 -32.72
#